data_AF-A0A3D5DRT7-F1
#
_entry.id   AF-A0A3D5DRT7-F1
#
_cell.length_a   1.000
_cell.length_b   1.000
_cell.length_c   1.000
_cell.angle_alpha   90.00
_cell.angle_beta   90.00
_cell.angle_gamma   90.00
#
_symmetry.space_group_name_H-M   'P 1'
#
loop_
_entity.id
_entity.type
_entity.pdbx_description
1 polymer ?
#
loop_
_entity_poly.entity_id
_entity_poly.type
_entity_poly.pdbx_seq_one_letter_code
_entity_poly.pdbx_strand_id
1 'polypeptide(L)'
;MPDAAPTAEQTAARMRAIADGLAAASLDTHLRQTRASADFTAITHTPAGREMEAVIDEDGYTELRFWNTPGATPAHICAVIIRALAAISAAQRS
;
A
#
# COMPACT_ATOMS: atom_id res chain seq x y z
N MET A 1 22.29 18.70 -10.99
CA MET A 1 22.50 17.32 -11.45
C MET A 1 21.19 16.58 -11.30
N PRO A 2 20.73 15.77 -12.27
CA PRO A 2 19.69 14.81 -11.95
C PRO A 2 20.23 13.88 -10.87
N ASP A 3 19.43 13.64 -9.84
CA ASP A 3 19.78 12.67 -8.80
C ASP A 3 19.97 11.31 -9.49
N ALA A 4 21.05 10.59 -9.17
CA ALA A 4 21.30 9.31 -9.81
C ALA A 4 20.19 8.34 -9.38
N ALA A 5 19.63 7.60 -10.34
CA ALA A 5 18.60 6.59 -10.02
C ALA A 5 19.13 5.64 -8.93
N PRO A 6 18.29 5.29 -7.93
CA PRO A 6 18.71 4.41 -6.85
C PRO A 6 19.23 3.08 -7.39
N THR A 7 20.26 2.54 -6.74
CA THR A 7 20.78 1.22 -7.10
C THR A 7 19.78 0.13 -6.71
N ALA A 8 19.86 -1.04 -7.36
CA ALA A 8 19.00 -2.18 -7.01
C ALA A 8 19.11 -2.58 -5.52
N GLU A 9 20.29 -2.44 -4.92
CA GLU A 9 20.51 -2.69 -3.49
C GLU A 9 19.81 -1.64 -2.61
N GLN A 10 19.88 -0.37 -2.98
CA GLN A 10 19.17 0.71 -2.27
C GLN A 10 17.65 0.53 -2.36
N THR A 11 17.14 0.17 -3.53
CA THR A 11 15.73 -0.15 -3.75
C THR A 11 15.32 -1.34 -2.88
N ALA A 12 16.08 -2.44 -2.89
CA ALA A 12 15.77 -3.61 -2.07
C ALA A 12 15.78 -3.30 -0.56
N ALA A 13 16.74 -2.50 -0.09
CA ALA A 13 16.82 -2.06 1.30
C ALA A 13 15.62 -1.20 1.70
N ARG A 14 15.21 -0.25 0.83
CA ARG A 14 14.02 0.58 1.03
C ARG A 14 12.76 -0.28 1.10
N MET A 15 12.58 -1.20 0.16
CA MET A 15 11.41 -2.10 0.14
C MET A 15 11.34 -2.98 1.38
N ARG A 16 12.49 -3.45 1.89
CA ARG A 16 12.54 -4.19 3.16
C ARG A 16 12.11 -3.33 4.35
N ALA A 17 12.62 -2.10 4.45
CA ALA A 17 12.27 -1.19 5.53
C ALA A 17 10.76 -0.85 5.56
N ILE A 18 10.15 -0.70 4.38
CA ILE A 18 8.69 -0.50 4.25
C ILE A 18 7.94 -1.73 4.78
N ALA A 19 8.33 -2.94 4.36
CA ALA A 19 7.72 -4.17 4.83
C ALA A 19 7.85 -4.32 6.36
N ASP A 20 9.02 -4.04 6.93
CA ASP A 20 9.25 -4.11 8.38
C ASP A 20 8.37 -3.11 9.14
N GLY A 21 8.18 -1.89 8.62
CA GLY A 21 7.29 -0.89 9.21
C GLY A 21 5.82 -1.30 9.19
N LEU A 22 5.37 -1.98 8.13
CA LEU A 22 4.01 -2.49 8.02
C LEU A 22 3.79 -3.72 8.91
N ALA A 23 4.78 -4.61 9.00
CA ALA A 23 4.75 -5.75 9.93
C ALA A 23 4.71 -5.30 11.39
N ALA A 24 5.43 -4.23 11.75
CA ALA A 24 5.35 -3.61 13.08
C ALA A 24 3.95 -3.06 13.41
N ALA A 25 3.18 -2.69 12.38
CA ALA A 25 1.76 -2.32 12.51
C ALA A 25 0.80 -3.52 12.53
N SER A 26 1.33 -4.74 12.67
CA SER A 26 0.57 -6.01 12.65
C SER A 26 -0.14 -6.29 11.32
N LEU A 27 0.40 -5.76 10.22
CA LEU A 27 -0.03 -6.14 8.87
C LEU A 27 0.75 -7.36 8.42
N ASP A 28 0.09 -8.28 7.74
CA ASP A 28 0.76 -9.41 7.11
C ASP A 28 1.44 -8.95 5.82
N THR A 29 2.74 -9.18 5.74
CA THR A 29 3.60 -8.58 4.72
C THR A 29 4.20 -9.66 3.83
N HIS A 30 3.86 -9.65 2.54
CA HIS A 30 4.42 -10.56 1.54
C HIS A 30 5.20 -9.81 0.45
N LEU A 31 6.52 -9.99 0.41
CA LEU A 31 7.36 -9.48 -0.68
C LEU A 31 7.23 -10.41 -1.89
N ARG A 32 6.84 -9.85 -3.04
CA ARG A 32 6.71 -10.56 -4.31
C ARG A 32 7.71 -9.98 -5.32
N GLN A 33 8.80 -10.70 -5.50
CA GLN A 33 9.77 -10.34 -6.53
C GLN A 33 9.38 -11.02 -7.85
N THR A 34 9.05 -10.22 -8.86
CA THR A 34 8.97 -10.70 -10.25
C THR A 34 10.32 -10.46 -10.94
N ARG A 35 10.51 -11.07 -12.12
CA ARG A 35 11.74 -10.91 -12.91
C ARG A 35 11.91 -9.48 -13.46
N ALA A 36 10.83 -8.69 -13.50
CA ALA A 36 10.78 -7.37 -14.11
C ALA A 36 10.57 -6.23 -13.10
N SER A 37 10.15 -6.54 -11.88
CA SER A 37 9.92 -5.57 -10.80
C SER A 37 9.88 -6.26 -9.43
N ALA A 38 10.37 -5.58 -8.40
CA ALA A 38 10.07 -5.97 -7.03
C ALA A 38 8.82 -5.21 -6.56
N ASP A 39 7.76 -5.95 -6.24
CA ASP A 39 6.60 -5.41 -5.53
C ASP A 39 6.43 -6.07 -4.17
N PHE A 40 5.69 -5.41 -3.32
CA PHE A 40 5.36 -5.89 -2.00
C PHE A 40 3.85 -5.74 -1.79
N THR A 41 3.22 -6.75 -1.18
CA THR A 41 1.82 -6.72 -0.78
C THR A 41 1.73 -6.75 0.74
N ALA A 42 1.19 -5.70 1.34
CA ALA A 42 0.71 -5.70 2.72
C ALA A 42 -0.77 -6.04 2.75
N ILE A 43 -1.15 -6.93 3.65
CA ILE A 43 -2.51 -7.37 3.86
C ILE A 43 -2.91 -6.96 5.27
N THR A 44 -4.05 -6.29 5.39
CA THR A 44 -4.75 -6.17 6.68
C THR A 44 -5.88 -7.18 6.72
N HIS A 45 -5.78 -8.09 7.68
CA HIS A 45 -6.88 -8.98 8.02
C HIS A 45 -7.86 -8.22 8.90
N THR A 46 -9.12 -8.15 8.46
CA THR A 46 -10.20 -7.64 9.30
C THR A 46 -10.98 -8.83 9.87
N PRO A 47 -11.17 -8.93 11.20
CA PRO A 47 -11.83 -10.09 11.83
C PRO A 47 -13.26 -10.37 11.34
N ALA A 48 -13.90 -9.40 10.69
CA ALA A 48 -15.30 -9.46 10.29
C ALA A 48 -15.53 -9.18 8.79
N GLY A 49 -14.47 -9.16 7.97
CA GLY A 49 -14.57 -8.68 6.58
C GLY A 49 -13.60 -9.35 5.62
N ARG A 50 -13.72 -8.97 4.34
CA ARG A 50 -12.71 -9.31 3.33
C ARG A 50 -11.46 -8.51 3.60
N GLU A 51 -10.31 -9.09 3.24
CA GLU A 51 -9.00 -8.44 3.37
C GLU A 51 -8.94 -7.13 2.59
N MET A 52 -8.17 -6.18 3.11
CA MET A 52 -7.72 -5.01 2.36
C MET A 52 -6.23 -5.15 2.10
N GLU A 53 -5.81 -4.80 0.89
CA GLU A 53 -4.43 -4.97 0.44
C GLU A 53 -3.85 -3.60 0.08
N ALA A 54 -2.57 -3.42 0.42
CA ALA A 54 -1.74 -2.34 -0.11
C ALA A 54 -0.62 -2.97 -0.93
N VAL A 55 -0.55 -2.64 -2.23
CA VAL A 55 0.52 -3.08 -3.12
C VAL A 55 1.44 -1.89 -3.36
N ILE A 56 2.74 -2.06 -3.14
CA ILE A 56 3.76 -1.03 -3.32
C ILE A 56 4.84 -1.56 -4.24
N ASP A 57 5.21 -0.81 -5.26
CA ASP A 57 6.34 -1.14 -6.13
C ASP A 57 7.63 -0.37 -5.75
N GLU A 58 8.72 -0.73 -6.42
CA GLU A 58 10.03 -0.11 -6.25
C GLU A 58 10.05 1.41 -6.50
N ASP A 59 9.23 1.90 -7.43
CA ASP A 59 9.10 3.31 -7.76
C ASP A 59 8.24 4.09 -6.75
N GLY A 60 7.63 3.38 -5.79
CA GLY A 60 6.76 3.96 -4.77
C GLY A 60 5.32 4.18 -5.24
N TYR A 61 4.95 3.66 -6.41
CA TYR A 61 3.55 3.55 -6.78
C TYR A 61 2.85 2.63 -5.77
N THR A 62 1.69 3.08 -5.28
CA THR A 62 0.94 2.39 -4.24
C THR A 62 -0.51 2.21 -4.67
N GLU A 63 -1.01 0.97 -4.67
CA GLU A 63 -2.41 0.63 -4.87
C GLU A 63 -3.05 0.20 -3.54
N LEU A 64 -4.26 0.69 -3.26
CA LEU A 64 -5.10 0.20 -2.18
C LEU A 64 -6.29 -0.56 -2.76
N ARG A 65 -6.44 -1.82 -2.35
CA ARG A 65 -7.52 -2.70 -2.80
C ARG A 65 -8.37 -3.07 -1.59
N PHE A 66 -9.66 -2.79 -1.67
CA PHE A 66 -10.60 -3.09 -0.60
C PHE A 66 -11.97 -3.41 -1.17
N TRP A 67 -12.78 -4.10 -0.36
CA TRP A 67 -14.17 -4.41 -0.69
C TRP A 67 -15.08 -3.43 0.02
N ASN A 68 -15.99 -2.81 -0.73
CA ASN A 68 -17.11 -2.10 -0.12
C ASN A 68 -18.09 -3.10 0.51
N THR A 69 -18.78 -2.67 1.57
CA THR A 69 -19.83 -3.47 2.21
C THR A 69 -20.87 -3.90 1.16
N PRO A 70 -21.28 -5.18 1.12
CA PRO A 70 -22.35 -5.63 0.22
C PRO A 70 -23.61 -4.78 0.40
N GLY A 71 -24.17 -4.29 -0.70
CA GLY A 71 -25.36 -3.42 -0.68
C GLY A 71 -25.10 -1.97 -0.26
N ALA A 72 -23.82 -1.55 -0.12
CA ALA A 72 -23.49 -0.15 0.12
C ALA A 72 -24.11 0.76 -0.96
N THR A 73 -24.70 1.87 -0.51
CA THR A 73 -25.28 2.86 -1.42
C THR A 73 -24.18 3.60 -2.18
N PRO A 74 -24.46 4.18 -3.37
CA PRO A 74 -23.49 4.99 -4.08
C PRO A 74 -22.90 6.12 -3.24
N ALA A 75 -23.73 6.79 -2.42
CA ALA A 75 -23.28 7.84 -1.51
C ALA A 75 -22.28 7.34 -0.46
N HIS A 76 -22.50 6.13 0.06
CA HIS A 76 -21.57 5.51 1.00
C HIS A 76 -20.24 5.17 0.34
N ILE A 77 -20.26 4.56 -0.85
CA ILE A 77 -19.05 4.24 -1.62
C ILE A 77 -18.23 5.50 -1.90
N CYS A 78 -18.88 6.57 -2.39
CA CYS A 78 -18.22 7.85 -2.62
C CYS A 78 -17.61 8.41 -1.33
N ALA A 79 -18.34 8.35 -0.21
CA ALA A 79 -17.84 8.86 1.07
C ALA A 79 -16.60 8.11 1.55
N VAL A 80 -16.55 6.78 1.39
CA VAL A 80 -15.38 5.96 1.74
C VAL A 80 -14.17 6.37 0.90
N ILE A 81 -14.33 6.46 -0.42
CA ILE A 81 -13.25 6.83 -1.34
C ILE A 81 -12.73 8.24 -1.04
N ILE A 82 -13.62 9.23 -0.88
CA ILE A 82 -13.24 10.61 -0.57
C ILE A 82 -12.45 10.69 0.74
N ARG A 83 -12.87 9.95 1.78
CA ARG A 83 -12.16 9.91 3.06
C ARG A 83 -10.78 9.27 2.94
N ALA A 84 -10.66 8.17 2.20
CA ALA A 84 -9.36 7.54 1.95
C ALA A 84 -8.40 8.49 1.23
N LEU A 85 -8.85 9.13 0.15
CA LEU A 85 -8.05 10.11 -0.61
C LEU A 85 -7.66 11.31 0.25
N ALA A 86 -8.57 11.82 1.08
CA ALA A 86 -8.28 12.93 1.99
C ALA A 86 -7.22 12.56 3.03
N ALA A 87 -7.29 11.36 3.61
CA ALA A 87 -6.32 10.86 4.58
C ALA A 87 -4.92 10.72 3.95
N ILE A 88 -4.84 10.10 2.76
CA ILE A 88 -3.58 9.96 2.01
C ILE A 88 -2.99 11.33 1.70
N SER A 89 -3.81 12.25 1.17
CA SER A 89 -3.37 13.59 0.81
C SER A 89 -2.86 14.38 2.01
N ALA A 90 -3.47 14.20 3.19
CA ALA A 90 -3.03 14.86 4.41
C ALA A 90 -1.67 14.31 4.90
N ALA A 91 -1.48 12.99 4.88
CA ALA A 91 -0.24 12.34 5.29
C ALA A 91 0.95 12.64 4.35
N GLN A 92 0.70 13.00 3.09
CA GLN A 92 1.76 13.38 2.14
C GLN A 92 2.23 14.83 2.29
N ARG A 93 1.53 15.67 3.06
CA ARG A 93 1.88 17.08 3.29
C ARG A 93 2.61 17.32 4.61
N SER A 94 2.65 16.32 5.48
CA SER A 94 3.33 16.34 6.78
C SER A 94 4.76 15.85 6.67
#